data_AF-A0AA47MI20-F1
#
_entry.id   AF-A0AA47MI20-F1
#
_cell.length_a   1.000
_cell.length_b   1.000
_cell.length_c   1.000
_cell.angle_alpha   90.00
_cell.angle_beta   90.00
_cell.angle_gamma   90.00
#
_symmetry.space_group_name_H-M   'P 1'
#
loop_
_entity.id
_entity.type
_entity.pdbx_description
1 polymer ?
#
loop_
_entity_poly.entity_id
_entity_poly.type
_entity_poly.pdbx_seq_one_letter_code
_entity_poly.pdbx_strand_id
1 'polypeptide(L)'
;MMLLDSSDPVVAQAAPILATGRKWTPRTATEKAKAALRHRDIVGQVQEGRGGLGLGASTPTWSKATPSQRRKLVVQEVHREEEAGSTASLKHILVGCKTSLTQGLYTWRHNQVLKSLAAVLESQRTSVNALPPPSSRWQATSFVREGEGQANLTSVGPDAGQLGGARDWKLLADLGQKLCFPAEIVSTNLRPDLAMWSASSQLVYIIELTVPWESSVEEAYERKG
;
A
#
# COMPACT_ATOMS: atom_id res chain seq x y z
N MET A 1 6.07 40.13 9.82
CA MET A 1 7.40 40.47 9.27
C MET A 1 8.39 39.66 10.09
N MET A 2 9.28 38.84 9.49
CA MET A 2 10.43 38.36 10.27
C MET A 2 11.29 39.59 10.54
N LEU A 3 11.75 39.80 11.77
CA LEU A 3 12.48 41.03 12.14
C LEU A 3 13.63 41.31 11.15
N LEU A 4 14.37 40.28 10.78
CA LEU A 4 15.48 40.31 9.81
C LEU A 4 15.09 40.69 8.38
N ASP A 5 13.85 40.44 7.96
CA ASP A 5 13.36 40.76 6.61
C ASP A 5 12.62 42.11 6.58
N SER A 6 12.85 42.96 7.61
CA SER A 6 12.25 44.29 7.68
C SER A 6 12.92 45.26 6.70
N SER A 7 12.12 46.10 6.02
CA SER A 7 12.64 47.22 5.23
C SER A 7 13.25 48.31 6.11
N ASP A 8 12.90 48.35 7.39
CA ASP A 8 13.47 49.26 8.38
C ASP A 8 14.77 48.66 8.95
N PRO A 9 15.92 49.33 8.77
CA PRO A 9 17.21 48.83 9.21
C PRO A 9 17.35 48.71 10.73
N VAL A 10 16.63 49.54 11.50
CA VAL A 10 16.63 49.46 12.98
C VAL A 10 15.89 48.20 13.43
N VAL A 11 14.74 47.93 12.81
CA VAL A 11 13.95 46.73 13.10
C VAL A 11 14.68 45.46 12.66
N ALA A 12 15.38 45.50 11.52
CA ALA A 12 16.19 44.39 11.04
C ALA A 12 17.37 44.06 11.97
N GLN A 13 18.03 45.08 12.51
CA GLN A 13 19.15 44.92 13.45
C GLN A 13 18.71 44.54 14.85
N ALA A 14 17.47 44.82 15.24
CA ALA A 14 16.91 44.49 16.55
C ALA A 14 16.46 43.01 16.69
N ALA A 15 16.68 42.17 15.68
CA ALA A 15 16.29 40.76 15.74
C ALA A 15 17.08 40.01 16.84
N PRO A 16 16.39 39.34 17.79
CA PRO A 16 17.07 38.66 18.89
C PRO A 16 17.87 37.46 18.38
N ILE A 17 19.07 37.28 18.93
CA ILE A 17 19.84 36.06 18.72
C ILE A 17 19.15 34.94 19.50
N LEU A 18 18.52 34.02 18.78
CA LEU A 18 17.86 32.88 19.39
C LEU A 18 18.92 31.87 19.86
N ALA A 19 19.02 31.66 21.17
CA ALA A 19 19.83 30.59 21.74
C ALA A 19 19.25 29.24 21.32
N THR A 20 19.92 28.57 20.38
CA THR A 20 19.51 27.27 19.85
C THR A 20 20.61 26.24 20.05
N GLY A 21 20.25 24.95 20.09
CA GLY A 21 21.19 23.87 20.37
C GLY A 21 22.23 23.69 19.25
N ARG A 22 23.22 22.80 19.47
CA ARG A 22 24.31 22.57 18.50
C ARG A 22 23.86 21.94 17.18
N LYS A 23 22.71 21.26 17.18
CA LYS A 23 22.23 20.45 16.05
C LYS A 23 21.33 21.20 15.07
N TRP A 24 20.77 22.34 15.49
CA TRP A 24 19.78 23.06 14.70
C TRP A 24 19.90 24.55 14.94
N THR A 25 19.91 25.32 13.85
CA THR A 25 20.00 26.78 13.89
C THR A 25 18.88 27.37 13.03
N PRO A 26 18.03 28.27 13.58
CA PRO A 26 16.88 28.82 12.85
C PRO A 26 17.30 29.48 11.55
N ARG A 27 18.40 30.24 11.57
CA ARG A 27 18.90 30.98 10.41
C ARG A 27 19.24 30.04 9.25
N THR A 28 20.00 28.97 9.51
CA THR A 28 20.39 28.01 8.47
C THR A 28 19.16 27.25 7.95
N ALA A 29 18.23 26.86 8.83
CA ALA A 29 17.00 26.19 8.43
C ALA A 29 16.13 27.09 7.54
N THR A 30 15.94 28.36 7.92
CA THR A 30 15.16 29.32 7.12
C THR A 30 15.82 29.64 5.78
N GLU A 31 17.14 29.78 5.72
CA GLU A 31 17.85 30.04 4.46
C GLU A 31 17.79 28.84 3.52
N LYS A 32 17.96 27.62 4.05
CA LYS A 32 17.81 26.39 3.28
C LYS A 32 16.38 26.23 2.74
N ALA A 33 15.37 26.47 3.56
CA ALA A 33 13.97 26.47 3.14
C ALA A 33 13.67 27.54 2.08
N LYS A 34 14.18 28.77 2.25
CA LYS A 34 14.09 29.84 1.24
C LYS A 34 14.75 29.41 -0.08
N ALA A 35 15.91 28.76 -0.02
CA ALA A 35 16.61 28.26 -1.22
C ALA A 35 15.83 27.14 -1.92
N ALA A 36 15.26 26.19 -1.18
CA ALA A 36 14.43 25.12 -1.73
C ALA A 36 13.17 25.66 -2.41
N LEU A 37 12.50 26.65 -1.81
CA LEU A 37 11.35 27.33 -2.40
C LEU A 37 11.70 28.08 -3.69
N ARG A 38 12.87 28.73 -3.76
CA ARG A 38 13.37 29.36 -5.00
C ARG A 38 13.69 28.32 -6.07
N HIS A 39 14.27 27.19 -5.69
CA HIS A 39 14.52 26.09 -6.62
C HIS A 39 13.21 25.54 -7.19
N ARG A 40 12.19 25.36 -6.34
CA ARG A 40 10.86 24.92 -6.78
C ARG A 40 10.21 25.89 -7.76
N ASP A 41 10.43 27.19 -7.61
CA ASP A 41 9.98 28.19 -8.58
C ASP A 41 10.64 28.04 -9.96
N ILE A 42 11.91 27.63 -10.00
CA ILE A 42 12.65 27.37 -11.24
C ILE A 42 12.15 26.09 -11.91
N VAL A 43 12.01 25.02 -11.12
CA VAL A 43 11.55 23.71 -11.62
C VAL A 43 10.08 23.78 -12.07
N GLY A 44 9.29 24.65 -11.45
CA GLY A 44 7.85 24.76 -11.69
C GLY A 44 7.05 23.67 -10.99
N GLN A 45 5.77 23.57 -11.32
CA GLN A 45 4.89 22.54 -10.79
C GLN A 45 5.22 21.21 -11.47
N VAL A 46 5.72 20.26 -10.69
CA VAL A 46 5.98 18.89 -11.13
C VAL A 46 4.75 18.03 -10.92
N GLN A 47 4.64 16.94 -11.68
CA GLN A 47 3.59 15.96 -11.48
C GLN A 47 3.76 15.26 -10.11
N GLU A 48 2.69 15.23 -9.33
CA GLU A 48 2.62 14.41 -8.12
C GLU A 48 1.78 13.15 -8.41
N GLY A 49 2.41 11.97 -8.31
CA GLY A 49 1.74 10.68 -8.54
C GLY A 49 1.19 10.54 -9.97
N ARG A 50 -0.02 9.96 -10.12
CA ARG A 50 -0.70 9.76 -11.42
C ARG A 50 -1.69 10.89 -11.77
N GLY A 51 -1.67 12.00 -11.03
CA GLY A 51 -2.60 13.11 -11.23
C GLY A 51 -2.40 13.89 -12.54
N GLY A 52 -1.24 13.76 -13.21
CA GLY A 52 -0.92 14.58 -14.37
C GLY A 52 -0.48 16.01 -14.00
N LEU A 53 -0.03 16.77 -14.99
CA LEU A 53 0.47 18.14 -14.81
C LEU A 53 -0.69 19.09 -14.44
N GLY A 54 -0.57 19.80 -13.31
CA GLY A 54 -1.52 20.84 -12.91
C GLY A 54 -2.67 20.40 -12.00
N LEU A 55 -2.74 19.12 -11.62
CA LEU A 55 -3.72 18.62 -10.65
C LEU A 55 -3.13 18.65 -9.24
N GLY A 56 -3.27 19.80 -8.57
CA GLY A 56 -2.81 19.99 -7.20
C GLY A 56 -3.34 21.30 -6.59
N ALA A 57 -3.28 21.42 -5.26
CA ALA A 57 -3.69 22.64 -4.57
C ALA A 57 -2.87 23.83 -5.09
N SER A 58 -3.55 24.90 -5.53
CA SER A 58 -2.93 26.13 -6.01
C SER A 58 -2.24 26.85 -4.85
N THR A 59 -1.03 26.40 -4.53
CA THR A 59 -0.14 27.13 -3.64
C THR A 59 0.61 28.17 -4.47
N PRO A 60 0.66 29.44 -4.03
CA PRO A 60 1.38 30.47 -4.77
C PRO A 60 2.86 30.11 -4.84
N THR A 61 3.48 30.32 -6.00
CA THR A 61 4.94 30.23 -6.17
C THR A 61 5.63 31.26 -5.28
N TRP A 62 6.85 30.99 -4.83
CA TRP A 62 7.60 31.85 -3.91
C TRP A 62 7.70 33.30 -4.41
N SER A 63 7.97 33.45 -5.71
CA SER A 63 8.01 34.71 -6.46
C SER A 63 6.69 35.48 -6.39
N LYS A 64 5.55 34.80 -6.53
CA LYS A 64 4.21 35.39 -6.56
C LYS A 64 3.54 35.48 -5.19
N ALA A 65 4.13 34.90 -4.16
CA ALA A 65 3.58 34.88 -2.81
C ALA A 65 3.71 36.25 -2.11
N THR A 66 2.64 36.66 -1.43
CA THR A 66 2.66 37.82 -0.52
C THR A 66 3.59 37.58 0.68
N PRO A 67 4.02 38.63 1.42
CA PRO A 67 4.87 38.46 2.59
C PRO A 67 4.30 37.51 3.66
N SER A 68 2.98 37.42 3.79
CA SER A 68 2.34 36.47 4.73
C SER A 68 2.41 35.03 4.24
N GLN A 69 2.13 34.82 2.95
CA GLN A 69 2.22 33.51 2.32
C GLN A 69 3.66 32.99 2.32
N ARG A 70 4.65 33.84 2.04
CA ARG A 70 6.07 33.47 2.10
C ARG A 70 6.47 32.92 3.48
N ARG A 71 5.98 33.53 4.57
CA ARG A 71 6.22 33.01 5.93
C ARG A 71 5.61 31.63 6.11
N LYS A 72 4.36 31.44 5.69
CA LYS A 72 3.69 30.15 5.77
C LYS A 72 4.44 29.08 4.98
N LEU A 73 4.88 29.41 3.77
CA LEU A 73 5.68 28.51 2.93
C LEU A 73 7.02 28.15 3.57
N VAL A 74 7.76 29.11 4.13
CA VAL A 74 9.04 28.83 4.82
C VAL A 74 8.82 27.92 6.01
N VAL A 75 7.80 28.17 6.83
CA VAL A 75 7.50 27.29 7.98
C VAL A 75 7.14 25.88 7.51
N GLN A 76 6.25 25.75 6.52
CA GLN A 76 5.88 24.46 5.95
C GLN A 76 7.09 23.72 5.38
N GLU A 77 7.98 24.43 4.70
CA GLU A 77 9.18 23.85 4.10
C GLU A 77 10.20 23.42 5.16
N VAL A 78 10.41 24.19 6.23
CA VAL A 78 11.25 23.79 7.36
C VAL A 78 10.70 22.51 8.00
N HIS A 79 9.39 22.43 8.25
CA HIS A 79 8.76 21.22 8.77
C HIS A 79 8.98 20.03 7.82
N ARG A 80 8.79 20.22 6.52
CA ARG A 80 9.00 19.18 5.49
C ARG A 80 10.44 18.67 5.49
N GLU A 81 11.42 19.56 5.59
CA GLU A 81 12.84 19.17 5.65
C GLU A 81 13.19 18.43 6.95
N GLU A 82 12.62 18.84 8.09
CA GLU A 82 12.81 18.15 9.37
C GLU A 82 12.19 16.76 9.36
N GLU A 83 10.98 16.61 8.81
CA GLU A 83 10.33 15.31 8.62
C GLU A 83 11.13 14.41 7.68
N ALA A 84 11.64 14.95 6.56
CA ALA A 84 12.47 14.21 5.62
C ALA A 84 13.82 13.78 6.21
N GLY A 85 14.41 14.60 7.09
CA GLY A 85 15.64 14.31 7.81
C GLY A 85 15.46 13.44 9.06
N SER A 86 14.22 13.14 9.45
CA SER A 86 13.95 12.35 10.65
C SER A 86 14.36 10.89 10.48
N THR A 87 15.35 10.48 11.25
CA THR A 87 15.84 9.10 11.38
C THR A 87 14.81 8.12 11.97
N ALA A 88 13.64 8.60 12.39
CA ALA A 88 12.54 7.77 12.89
C ALA A 88 11.25 7.95 12.06
N SER A 89 11.37 8.33 10.78
CA SER A 89 10.21 8.32 9.88
C SER A 89 9.66 6.90 9.73
N LEU A 90 8.35 6.76 9.55
CA LEU A 90 7.71 5.47 9.31
C LEU A 90 8.36 4.73 8.13
N LYS A 91 8.79 5.48 7.10
CA LYS A 91 9.56 4.96 5.96
C LYS A 91 10.91 4.38 6.41
N HIS A 92 11.68 5.07 7.26
CA HIS A 92 12.93 4.53 7.79
C HIS A 92 12.70 3.24 8.59
N ILE A 93 11.72 3.26 9.52
CA ILE A 93 11.39 2.14 10.40
C ILE A 93 10.99 0.90 9.58
N LEU A 94 10.20 1.08 8.53
CA LEU A 94 9.64 -0.03 7.75
C LEU A 94 10.49 -0.47 6.57
N VAL A 95 11.43 0.35 6.07
CA VAL A 95 12.21 0.03 4.86
C VAL A 95 13.69 -0.24 5.13
N GLY A 96 14.30 0.33 6.17
CA GLY A 96 15.76 0.28 6.33
C GLY A 96 16.32 0.28 7.75
N CYS A 97 15.46 0.30 8.78
CA CYS A 97 15.92 0.33 10.17
C CYS A 97 16.35 -1.08 10.62
N LYS A 98 17.66 -1.24 10.89
CA LYS A 98 18.23 -2.50 11.40
C LYS A 98 17.56 -3.00 12.68
N THR A 99 17.20 -2.08 13.59
CA THR A 99 16.53 -2.42 14.84
C THR A 99 15.12 -2.97 14.59
N SER A 100 14.34 -2.32 13.72
CA SER A 100 13.00 -2.79 13.34
C SER A 100 13.04 -4.13 12.60
N LEU A 101 14.07 -4.35 11.77
CA LEU A 101 14.32 -5.65 11.11
C LEU A 101 14.51 -6.74 12.16
N THR A 102 15.38 -6.52 13.16
CA THR A 102 15.63 -7.50 14.24
C THR A 102 14.43 -7.73 15.15
N GLN A 103 13.51 -6.76 15.24
CA GLN A 103 12.27 -6.87 16.01
C GLN A 103 11.11 -7.50 15.22
N GLY A 104 11.33 -7.94 13.97
CA GLY A 104 10.30 -8.60 13.15
C GLY A 104 9.20 -7.65 12.64
N LEU A 105 9.42 -6.34 12.71
CA LEU A 105 8.43 -5.34 12.29
C LEU A 105 8.30 -5.24 10.76
N TYR A 106 9.29 -5.72 10.02
CA TYR A 106 9.29 -5.72 8.56
C TYR A 106 8.20 -6.63 7.98
N THR A 107 7.99 -7.81 8.59
CA THR A 107 6.91 -8.72 8.22
C THR A 107 5.57 -8.30 8.80
N TRP A 108 5.49 -7.25 9.62
CA TRP A 108 4.24 -6.90 10.29
C TRP A 108 3.15 -6.49 9.30
N ARG A 109 3.43 -5.55 8.37
CA ARG A 109 2.44 -5.13 7.37
C ARG A 109 2.01 -6.29 6.48
N HIS A 110 2.99 -7.06 6.01
CA HIS A 110 2.75 -8.29 5.26
C HIS A 110 1.79 -9.22 6.02
N ASN A 111 2.13 -9.55 7.27
CA ASN A 111 1.35 -10.47 8.08
C ASN A 111 -0.03 -9.90 8.44
N GLN A 112 -0.20 -8.58 8.58
CA GLN A 112 -1.52 -7.98 8.78
C GLN A 112 -2.40 -8.13 7.55
N VAL A 113 -1.84 -7.87 6.35
CA VAL A 113 -2.57 -8.08 5.09
C VAL A 113 -2.89 -9.56 4.90
N LEU A 114 -1.92 -10.45 5.10
CA LEU A 114 -2.09 -11.90 5.00
C LEU A 114 -3.13 -12.42 5.99
N LYS A 115 -3.16 -11.93 7.24
CA LYS A 115 -4.21 -12.26 8.23
C LYS A 115 -5.60 -11.88 7.75
N SER A 116 -5.75 -10.66 7.23
CA SER A 116 -7.04 -10.18 6.73
C SER A 116 -7.52 -11.02 5.55
N LEU A 117 -6.64 -11.27 4.58
CA LEU A 117 -6.95 -12.09 3.41
C LEU A 117 -7.30 -13.53 3.79
N ALA A 118 -6.49 -14.15 4.66
CA ALA A 118 -6.74 -15.50 5.14
C ALA A 118 -8.09 -15.63 5.85
N ALA A 119 -8.48 -14.64 6.66
CA ALA A 119 -9.78 -14.65 7.34
C ALA A 119 -10.96 -14.61 6.36
N VAL A 120 -10.87 -13.80 5.30
CA VAL A 120 -11.90 -13.73 4.26
C VAL A 120 -11.99 -15.04 3.49
N LEU A 121 -10.85 -15.59 3.06
CA LEU A 121 -10.80 -16.85 2.32
C LEU A 121 -11.28 -18.04 3.17
N GLU A 122 -10.94 -18.07 4.45
CA GLU A 122 -11.37 -19.12 5.37
C GLU A 122 -12.88 -19.11 5.60
N SER A 123 -13.48 -17.92 5.69
CA SER A 123 -14.93 -17.74 5.76
C SER A 123 -15.61 -18.28 4.49
N GLN A 124 -15.09 -17.93 3.31
CA GLN A 124 -15.60 -18.42 2.04
C GLN A 124 -15.44 -19.95 1.90
N ARG A 125 -14.25 -20.48 2.21
CA ARG A 125 -13.96 -21.91 2.21
C ARG A 125 -14.94 -22.69 3.08
N THR A 126 -15.19 -22.21 4.30
CA THR A 126 -16.10 -22.85 5.25
C THR A 126 -17.54 -22.82 4.74
N SER A 127 -17.99 -21.68 4.22
CA SER A 127 -19.32 -21.53 3.63
C SER A 127 -19.52 -22.48 2.44
N VAL A 128 -18.57 -22.51 1.51
CA VAL A 128 -18.63 -23.37 0.33
C VAL A 128 -18.59 -24.84 0.72
N ASN A 129 -17.69 -25.27 1.59
CA ASN A 129 -17.58 -26.66 2.00
C ASN A 129 -18.81 -27.18 2.76
N ALA A 130 -19.60 -26.29 3.39
CA ALA A 130 -20.85 -26.64 4.06
C ALA A 130 -22.04 -26.82 3.08
N LEU A 131 -21.91 -26.36 1.83
CA LEU A 131 -22.94 -26.55 0.82
C LEU A 131 -23.06 -28.04 0.44
N PRO A 132 -24.24 -28.49 -0.03
CA PRO A 132 -24.38 -29.83 -0.56
C PRO A 132 -23.37 -30.10 -1.68
N PRO A 133 -22.97 -31.38 -1.88
CA PRO A 133 -22.07 -31.77 -2.95
C PRO A 133 -22.56 -31.14 -4.27
N PRO A 134 -21.66 -30.57 -5.08
CA PRO A 134 -22.04 -30.04 -6.37
C PRO A 134 -22.79 -31.15 -7.10
N SER A 135 -24.04 -30.88 -7.48
CA SER A 135 -24.78 -31.83 -8.27
C SER A 135 -23.97 -32.01 -9.54
N SER A 136 -23.57 -33.26 -9.78
CA SER A 136 -23.01 -33.65 -11.04
C SER A 136 -24.09 -33.41 -12.10
N ARG A 137 -24.16 -32.18 -12.62
CA ARG A 137 -24.90 -31.87 -13.83
C ARG A 137 -24.13 -32.50 -14.99
N TRP A 138 -24.14 -33.83 -15.06
CA TRP A 138 -24.45 -34.42 -16.34
C TRP A 138 -25.88 -33.93 -16.61
N GLN A 139 -26.01 -32.81 -17.33
CA GLN A 139 -27.21 -32.59 -18.10
C GLN A 139 -27.24 -33.77 -19.07
N ALA A 140 -27.84 -34.89 -18.65
CA ALA A 140 -28.33 -35.87 -19.59
C ALA A 140 -29.18 -35.03 -20.54
N THR A 141 -28.71 -34.85 -21.77
CA THR A 141 -29.46 -34.14 -22.80
C THR A 141 -30.83 -34.80 -22.82
N SER A 142 -31.85 -34.13 -22.30
CA SER A 142 -33.21 -34.66 -22.36
C SER A 142 -33.54 -34.71 -23.84
N PHE A 143 -33.70 -35.90 -24.40
CA PHE A 143 -34.19 -36.04 -25.77
C PHE A 143 -35.59 -35.44 -25.82
N VAL A 144 -35.72 -34.27 -26.43
CA VAL A 144 -37.01 -33.61 -26.63
C VAL A 144 -37.59 -34.13 -27.94
N ARG A 145 -38.88 -34.50 -27.94
CA ARG A 145 -39.57 -34.89 -29.17
C ARG A 145 -39.75 -33.67 -30.07
N GLU A 146 -39.74 -33.89 -31.39
CA GLU A 146 -40.00 -32.85 -32.37
C GLU A 146 -41.34 -32.15 -32.07
N GLY A 147 -41.29 -30.84 -31.79
CA GLY A 147 -42.47 -29.99 -31.50
C GLY A 147 -42.65 -29.56 -30.04
N GLU A 148 -41.91 -30.10 -29.06
CA GLU A 148 -41.99 -29.64 -27.66
C GLU A 148 -40.98 -28.52 -27.37
N GLY A 149 -41.47 -27.37 -26.92
CA GLY A 149 -40.64 -26.24 -26.48
C GLY A 149 -39.99 -26.51 -25.13
N GLN A 150 -38.67 -26.42 -25.05
CA GLN A 150 -37.92 -26.60 -23.81
C GLN A 150 -38.26 -25.46 -22.84
N ALA A 151 -38.97 -25.77 -21.75
CA ALA A 151 -39.18 -24.80 -20.68
C ALA A 151 -37.82 -24.46 -20.06
N ASN A 152 -37.37 -23.21 -20.24
CA ASN A 152 -36.16 -22.68 -19.61
C ASN A 152 -36.34 -22.68 -18.09
N LEU A 153 -36.04 -23.79 -17.43
CA LEU A 153 -35.80 -23.85 -16.00
C LEU A 153 -34.44 -23.19 -15.75
N THR A 154 -34.44 -21.87 -15.63
CA THR A 154 -33.31 -21.11 -15.08
C THR A 154 -33.18 -21.47 -13.61
N SER A 155 -32.44 -22.54 -13.31
CA SER A 155 -31.99 -22.79 -11.95
C SER A 155 -30.98 -21.69 -11.60
N VAL A 156 -31.44 -20.64 -10.92
CA VAL A 156 -30.55 -19.70 -10.23
C VAL A 156 -30.01 -20.45 -9.02
N GLY A 157 -28.93 -21.22 -9.24
CA GLY A 157 -28.15 -21.75 -8.14
C GLY A 157 -27.46 -20.60 -7.40
N PRO A 158 -27.13 -20.75 -6.11
CA PRO A 158 -26.28 -19.78 -5.42
C PRO A 158 -24.99 -19.63 -6.23
N ASP A 159 -24.63 -18.39 -6.55
CA ASP A 159 -23.40 -18.06 -7.26
C ASP A 159 -22.21 -18.41 -6.35
N ALA A 160 -21.78 -19.66 -6.43
CA ALA A 160 -20.70 -20.19 -5.62
C ALA A 160 -19.31 -19.72 -6.12
N GLY A 161 -19.28 -18.84 -7.13
CA GLY A 161 -18.07 -18.27 -7.69
C GLY A 161 -17.06 -19.31 -8.16
N GLN A 162 -15.77 -18.94 -8.16
CA GLN A 162 -14.67 -19.81 -8.60
C GLN A 162 -14.48 -21.07 -7.74
N LEU A 163 -15.04 -21.12 -6.52
CA LEU A 163 -14.92 -22.24 -5.59
C LEU A 163 -16.09 -23.23 -5.67
N GLY A 164 -17.11 -22.94 -6.49
CA GLY A 164 -18.34 -23.72 -6.56
C GLY A 164 -18.17 -25.18 -7.01
N GLY A 165 -17.06 -25.52 -7.65
CA GLY A 165 -16.78 -26.85 -8.20
C GLY A 165 -16.42 -27.94 -7.18
N ALA A 166 -16.14 -27.59 -5.91
CA ALA A 166 -15.74 -28.56 -4.89
C ALA A 166 -16.20 -28.18 -3.47
N ARG A 167 -16.12 -29.13 -2.54
CA ARG A 167 -16.51 -28.99 -1.11
C ARG A 167 -15.43 -29.46 -0.13
N ASP A 168 -14.28 -29.85 -0.65
CA ASP A 168 -13.13 -30.34 0.11
C ASP A 168 -11.99 -29.32 0.13
N TRP A 169 -12.30 -28.04 -0.08
CA TRP A 169 -11.29 -26.98 -0.13
C TRP A 169 -10.55 -26.88 1.21
N LYS A 170 -9.22 -26.87 1.12
CA LYS A 170 -8.27 -26.68 2.22
C LYS A 170 -7.50 -25.38 2.02
N LEU A 171 -7.16 -24.69 3.10
CA LEU A 171 -6.45 -23.41 3.08
C LEU A 171 -5.29 -23.46 4.08
N LEU A 172 -4.12 -22.94 3.67
CA LEU A 172 -2.95 -22.70 4.49
C LEU A 172 -2.43 -21.28 4.25
N ALA A 173 -2.05 -20.58 5.31
CA ALA A 173 -1.42 -19.26 5.24
C ALA A 173 -0.12 -19.25 6.05
N ASP A 174 0.93 -18.59 5.56
CA ASP A 174 2.23 -18.48 6.25
C ASP A 174 2.20 -17.44 7.38
N LEU A 175 1.43 -17.75 8.43
CA LEU A 175 1.23 -16.88 9.58
C LEU A 175 1.72 -17.52 10.87
N GLY A 176 2.89 -17.06 11.36
CA GLY A 176 3.45 -17.44 12.65
C GLY A 176 4.07 -18.83 12.66
N GLN A 177 3.26 -19.87 12.46
CA GLN A 177 3.76 -21.21 12.16
C GLN A 177 4.10 -21.26 10.68
N LYS A 178 5.39 -21.49 10.40
CA LYS A 178 5.95 -21.63 9.05
C LYS A 178 5.10 -22.61 8.23
N LEU A 179 4.52 -22.14 7.12
CA LEU A 179 3.73 -22.96 6.21
C LEU A 179 4.59 -24.10 5.65
N CYS A 180 4.08 -25.33 5.80
CA CYS A 180 4.61 -26.51 5.14
C CYS A 180 3.68 -26.83 3.96
N PHE A 181 4.21 -26.77 2.73
CA PHE A 181 3.40 -27.02 1.55
C PHE A 181 2.97 -28.50 1.51
N PRO A 182 1.69 -28.81 1.20
CA PRO A 182 1.20 -30.18 1.20
C PRO A 182 1.96 -31.05 0.20
N ALA A 183 2.60 -32.12 0.70
CA ALA A 183 3.40 -33.03 -0.13
C ALA A 183 2.54 -33.81 -1.14
N GLU A 184 1.23 -33.91 -0.91
CA GLU A 184 0.27 -34.51 -1.83
C GLU A 184 0.13 -33.72 -3.14
N ILE A 185 0.50 -32.45 -3.15
CA ILE A 185 0.52 -31.60 -4.34
C ILE A 185 1.92 -31.63 -4.96
N VAL A 186 2.92 -31.17 -4.21
CA VAL A 186 4.33 -31.18 -4.61
C VAL A 186 5.22 -31.12 -3.38
N SER A 187 6.30 -31.89 -3.38
CA SER A 187 7.34 -31.76 -2.36
C SER A 187 8.21 -30.54 -2.68
N THR A 188 8.08 -29.47 -1.89
CA THR A 188 8.85 -28.23 -2.07
C THR A 188 9.24 -27.63 -0.73
N ASN A 189 10.39 -26.96 -0.71
CA ASN A 189 10.83 -26.14 0.42
C ASN A 189 10.39 -24.68 0.29
N LEU A 190 9.77 -24.32 -0.85
CA LEU A 190 9.21 -22.98 -1.07
C LEU A 190 7.94 -22.80 -0.24
N ARG A 191 7.72 -21.55 0.16
CA ARG A 191 6.66 -21.17 1.10
C ARG A 191 5.92 -20.00 0.49
N PRO A 192 4.86 -20.26 -0.27
CA PRO A 192 3.99 -19.19 -0.69
C PRO A 192 3.31 -18.59 0.53
N ASP A 193 2.89 -17.33 0.42
CA ASP A 193 2.18 -16.67 1.51
C ASP A 193 0.85 -17.35 1.82
N LEU A 194 0.16 -17.87 0.80
CA LEU A 194 -1.10 -18.59 0.97
C LEU A 194 -1.28 -19.68 -0.10
N ALA A 195 -1.82 -20.82 0.30
CA ALA A 195 -2.11 -21.95 -0.57
C ALA A 195 -3.52 -22.48 -0.28
N MET A 196 -4.34 -22.63 -1.32
CA MET A 196 -5.69 -23.19 -1.23
C MET A 196 -5.88 -24.26 -2.29
N TRP A 197 -6.43 -25.41 -1.94
CA TRP A 197 -6.55 -26.53 -2.87
C TRP A 197 -7.74 -27.44 -2.60
N SER A 198 -8.13 -28.18 -3.62
CA SER A 198 -9.14 -29.24 -3.57
C SER A 198 -8.61 -30.46 -4.33
N ALA A 199 -8.66 -31.63 -3.69
CA ALA A 199 -8.25 -32.87 -4.33
C ALA A 199 -9.30 -33.34 -5.35
N SER A 200 -10.59 -33.15 -5.03
CA SER A 200 -11.68 -33.59 -5.90
C SER A 200 -11.77 -32.84 -7.22
N SER A 201 -11.36 -31.56 -7.23
CA SER A 201 -11.30 -30.73 -8.45
C SER A 201 -9.92 -30.67 -9.08
N GLN A 202 -8.90 -31.28 -8.46
CA GLN A 202 -7.48 -31.21 -8.87
C GLN A 202 -6.98 -29.78 -9.07
N LEU A 203 -7.45 -28.83 -8.26
CA LEU A 203 -7.14 -27.41 -8.42
C LEU A 203 -6.39 -26.87 -7.21
N VAL A 204 -5.37 -26.05 -7.48
CA VAL A 204 -4.49 -25.42 -6.48
C VAL A 204 -4.34 -23.95 -6.83
N TYR A 205 -4.65 -23.08 -5.87
CA TYR A 205 -4.33 -21.66 -5.88
C TYR A 205 -3.11 -21.42 -5.00
N ILE A 206 -2.08 -20.83 -5.58
CA ILE A 206 -0.87 -20.37 -4.88
C ILE A 206 -0.87 -18.85 -4.96
N ILE A 207 -0.80 -18.18 -3.82
CA ILE A 207 -0.93 -16.73 -3.70
C ILE A 207 0.31 -16.19 -3.01
N GLU A 208 0.94 -15.22 -3.67
CA GLU A 208 2.12 -14.49 -3.21
C GLU A 208 1.77 -13.00 -3.06
N LEU A 209 2.06 -12.43 -1.90
CA LEU A 209 1.75 -11.05 -1.55
C LEU A 209 2.99 -10.16 -1.69
N THR A 210 2.77 -9.03 -2.35
CA THR A 210 3.76 -7.97 -2.45
C THR A 210 3.20 -6.76 -1.76
N VAL A 211 3.68 -6.48 -0.53
CA VAL A 211 3.21 -5.36 0.32
C VAL A 211 4.35 -4.36 0.56
N PRO A 212 4.85 -3.67 -0.49
CA PRO A 212 5.91 -2.70 -0.34
C PRO A 212 5.37 -1.37 0.21
N TRP A 213 6.29 -0.45 0.50
CA TRP A 213 5.94 0.93 0.73
C TRP A 213 5.38 1.55 -0.55
N GLU A 214 4.34 2.40 -0.46
CA GLU A 214 3.59 2.93 -1.62
C GLU A 214 4.49 3.60 -2.67
N SER A 215 5.50 4.35 -2.25
CA SER A 215 6.45 4.99 -3.17
C SER A 215 7.59 4.06 -3.65
N SER A 216 7.56 2.78 -3.29
CA SER A 216 8.53 1.77 -3.68
C SER A 216 7.88 0.55 -4.33
N VAL A 217 6.60 0.66 -4.74
CA VAL A 217 5.85 -0.45 -5.36
C VAL A 217 6.51 -0.93 -6.65
N GLU A 218 6.90 0.00 -7.52
CA GLU A 218 7.55 -0.31 -8.81
C GLU A 218 8.88 -1.03 -8.62
N GLU A 219 9.78 -0.48 -7.79
CA GLU A 219 11.06 -1.13 -7.50
C GLU A 219 10.90 -2.51 -6.81
N ALA A 220 9.86 -2.67 -5.97
CA ALA A 220 9.61 -3.93 -5.30
C ALA A 220 9.06 -5.00 -6.25
N TYR A 221 8.27 -4.58 -7.25
CA TYR A 221 7.79 -5.46 -8.31
C TYR A 221 8.95 -5.96 -9.19
N GLU A 222 9.83 -5.06 -9.61
CA GLU A 222 11.00 -5.41 -10.45
C GLU A 222 11.96 -6.38 -9.76
N ARG A 223 12.11 -6.31 -8.42
CA ARG A 223 12.96 -7.25 -7.66
C ARG A 223 12.37 -8.65 -7.50
N LYS A 224 11.06 -8.82 -7.74
CA LYS A 224 10.37 -10.12 -7.65
C LYS A 224 10.28 -10.86 -9.00
N GLY A 225 10.60 -10.19 -10.10
CA GLY A 225 10.54 -10.73 -11.47
C GLY A 225 11.81 -11.44 -11.93
#